data_AF-A0A4Y5QW28-F1
#
_entry.id   AF-A0A4Y5QW28-F1
#
_cell.length_a   1.000
_cell.length_b   1.000
_cell.length_c   1.000
_cell.angle_alpha   90.00
_cell.angle_beta   90.00
_cell.angle_gamma   90.00
#
_symmetry.space_group_name_H-M   'P 1'
#
loop_
_entity.id
_entity.type
_entity.pdbx_description
1 polymer ?
#
loop_
_entity_poly.entity_id
_entity_poly.type
_entity_poly.pdbx_seq_one_letter_code
_entity_poly.pdbx_strand_id
1 'polypeptide(L)'
;AVGRVMLVQLLLLKHHTSKGTKTECEHGQFQCKNERCIPTIWRCDDDDDCSDNSDEENCVKKTCAPTDFTCQNGQCIPARWLCDGEAECSDGSDEAGSTCSRQTCPPEKFNCGGSSNKCIPLSWQCDGETDCENGMDEAE
;
A
#
# COMPACT_ATOMS: atom_id res chain seq x y z
N ALA A 1 -55.08 -51.51 51.19
CA ALA A 1 -54.07 -51.54 50.11
C ALA A 1 -53.36 -50.18 50.11
N VAL A 2 -52.06 -50.00 50.38
CA VAL A 2 -50.88 -50.89 50.23
C VAL A 2 -50.72 -51.35 48.77
N GLY A 3 -49.62 -51.09 48.04
CA GLY A 3 -48.39 -50.39 48.41
C GLY A 3 -47.45 -50.14 47.21
N ARG A 4 -46.20 -49.76 47.50
CA ARG A 4 -45.08 -49.43 46.58
C ARG A 4 -44.68 -50.59 45.63
N VAL A 5 -43.91 -50.31 44.55
CA VAL A 5 -42.45 -50.61 44.42
C VAL A 5 -41.89 -50.35 43.00
N MET A 6 -40.60 -50.01 42.95
CA MET A 6 -39.70 -49.77 41.79
C MET A 6 -39.35 -51.00 40.95
N LEU A 7 -38.97 -50.81 39.67
CA LEU A 7 -37.82 -51.42 38.95
C LEU A 7 -37.83 -50.96 37.46
N VAL A 8 -36.75 -50.87 36.67
CA VAL A 8 -35.37 -50.36 36.75
C VAL A 8 -34.70 -50.67 35.39
N GLN A 9 -34.10 -49.63 34.78
CA GLN A 9 -32.96 -49.59 33.83
C GLN A 9 -32.77 -50.61 32.69
N LEU A 10 -32.58 -50.07 31.47
CA LEU A 10 -31.61 -50.41 30.38
C LEU A 10 -31.65 -49.20 29.39
N LEU A 11 -30.60 -48.61 28.78
CA LEU A 11 -29.13 -48.68 28.92
C LEU A 11 -28.46 -47.32 28.54
N LEU A 12 -27.36 -46.99 29.25
CA LEU A 12 -26.09 -46.38 28.78
C LEU A 12 -25.97 -45.08 27.92
N LEU A 13 -25.19 -44.14 28.51
CA LEU A 13 -24.08 -43.35 27.93
C LEU A 13 -24.32 -42.02 27.17
N LYS A 14 -24.17 -40.95 27.98
CA LYS A 14 -23.19 -39.83 27.82
C LYS A 14 -23.32 -38.81 26.69
N HIS A 15 -23.06 -37.57 27.12
CA HIS A 15 -22.83 -36.34 26.37
C HIS A 15 -24.06 -35.72 25.71
N HIS A 16 -24.53 -34.61 26.32
CA HIS A 16 -24.82 -33.43 25.51
C HIS A 16 -23.58 -33.19 24.65
N THR A 17 -23.68 -33.48 23.35
CA THR A 17 -22.58 -33.23 22.43
C THR A 17 -22.24 -31.76 22.49
N SER A 18 -21.03 -31.46 22.94
CA SER A 18 -20.44 -30.14 22.76
C SER A 18 -20.38 -29.85 21.27
N LYS A 19 -21.40 -29.18 20.75
CA LYS A 19 -21.22 -28.34 19.58
C LYS A 19 -20.57 -27.08 20.12
N GLY A 20 -19.24 -27.15 20.25
CA GLY A 20 -18.44 -26.01 20.61
C GLY A 20 -18.87 -24.83 19.76
N THR A 21 -19.09 -23.69 20.41
CA THR A 21 -19.17 -22.42 19.69
C THR A 21 -17.95 -22.36 18.79
N LYS A 22 -18.16 -22.25 17.48
CA LYS A 22 -17.08 -21.84 16.59
C LYS A 22 -16.57 -20.52 17.17
N THR A 23 -15.34 -20.54 17.72
CA THR A 23 -14.69 -19.32 18.21
C THR A 23 -14.23 -18.55 16.98
N GLU A 24 -15.22 -18.03 16.25
CA GLU A 24 -15.02 -17.00 15.25
C GLU A 24 -14.40 -15.80 15.97
N CYS A 25 -13.35 -15.22 15.38
CA CYS A 25 -12.61 -14.13 16.02
C CYS A 25 -13.54 -12.95 16.35
N GLU A 26 -13.16 -12.14 17.34
CA GLU A 26 -13.98 -11.01 17.76
C GLU A 26 -14.18 -10.00 16.62
N HIS A 27 -15.24 -9.19 16.69
CA HIS A 27 -15.50 -8.19 15.67
C HIS A 27 -14.33 -7.20 15.55
N GLY A 28 -13.73 -7.08 14.36
CA GLY A 28 -12.50 -6.33 14.14
C GLY A 28 -11.20 -7.14 14.27
N GLN A 29 -11.30 -8.49 14.32
CA GLN A 29 -10.18 -9.41 14.18
C GLN A 29 -10.25 -10.20 12.86
N PHE A 30 -9.09 -10.53 12.31
CA PHE A 30 -8.89 -11.48 11.23
C PHE A 30 -8.51 -12.86 11.80
N GLN A 31 -8.98 -13.94 11.14
CA GLN A 31 -8.64 -15.32 11.52
C GLN A 31 -7.57 -15.88 10.58
N CYS A 32 -6.40 -16.16 11.13
CA CYS A 32 -5.26 -16.81 10.47
C CYS A 32 -5.59 -18.26 10.09
N LYS A 33 -4.82 -18.84 9.15
CA LYS A 33 -4.93 -20.26 8.76
C LYS A 33 -4.63 -21.22 9.92
N ASN A 34 -3.72 -20.86 10.82
CA ASN A 34 -3.42 -21.56 12.07
C ASN A 34 -4.46 -21.34 13.20
N GLU A 35 -5.64 -20.81 12.89
CA GLU A 35 -6.74 -20.51 13.82
C GLU A 35 -6.48 -19.38 14.83
N ARG A 36 -5.30 -18.71 14.80
CA ARG A 36 -5.03 -17.50 15.57
C ARG A 36 -5.93 -16.34 15.13
N CYS A 37 -6.24 -15.45 16.07
CA CYS A 37 -6.91 -14.18 15.80
C CYS A 37 -5.92 -13.01 15.98
N ILE A 38 -5.91 -12.08 15.03
CA ILE A 38 -5.15 -10.83 15.07
C ILE A 38 -6.07 -9.64 14.75
N PRO A 39 -5.76 -8.39 15.13
CA PRO A 39 -6.51 -7.21 14.69
C PRO A 39 -6.60 -7.14 13.16
N THR A 40 -7.75 -6.76 12.60
CA THR A 40 -7.89 -6.63 11.11
C THR A 40 -7.00 -5.54 10.49
N ILE A 41 -6.39 -4.68 11.32
CA ILE A 41 -5.38 -3.71 10.86
C ILE A 41 -4.02 -4.35 10.56
N TRP A 42 -3.70 -5.49 11.19
CA TRP A 42 -2.49 -6.30 10.98
C TRP A 42 -2.73 -7.31 9.86
N ARG A 43 -3.29 -6.83 8.76
CA ARG A 43 -3.56 -7.67 7.60
C ARG A 43 -3.21 -6.88 6.36
N CYS A 44 -2.25 -7.38 5.60
CA CYS A 44 -1.62 -6.70 4.50
C CYS A 44 -0.84 -5.45 4.97
N ASP A 45 -0.06 -5.57 6.04
CA ASP A 45 0.86 -4.54 6.54
C ASP A 45 2.35 -4.95 6.52
N ASP A 46 2.68 -6.00 5.75
CA ASP A 46 4.02 -6.46 5.39
C ASP A 46 4.83 -7.14 6.52
N ASP A 47 4.19 -7.44 7.67
CA ASP A 47 4.72 -8.20 8.82
C ASP A 47 3.98 -9.56 9.03
N ASP A 48 4.62 -10.56 9.63
CA ASP A 48 4.02 -11.88 9.96
C ASP A 48 3.45 -11.92 11.39
N ASP A 49 2.26 -11.36 11.56
CA ASP A 49 1.54 -11.33 12.84
C ASP A 49 0.82 -12.64 13.14
N CYS A 50 0.40 -13.40 12.12
CA CYS A 50 -0.18 -14.72 12.27
C CYS A 50 0.84 -15.77 12.75
N SER A 51 2.13 -15.58 12.49
CA SER A 51 3.23 -16.56 12.65
C SER A 51 3.10 -17.78 11.72
N ASP A 52 2.29 -17.66 10.67
CA ASP A 52 2.19 -18.55 9.52
C ASP A 52 2.04 -17.78 8.19
N ASN A 53 2.24 -16.45 8.23
CA ASN A 53 2.19 -15.50 7.11
C ASN A 53 0.83 -15.48 6.35
N SER A 54 -0.26 -15.92 6.98
CA SER A 54 -1.58 -16.04 6.33
C SER A 54 -2.47 -14.78 6.37
N ASP A 55 -2.08 -13.81 7.17
CA ASP A 55 -2.45 -12.40 7.13
C ASP A 55 -2.05 -11.74 5.80
N GLU A 56 -0.79 -11.95 5.40
CA GLU A 56 -0.20 -11.35 4.19
C GLU A 56 -0.57 -12.10 2.90
N GLU A 57 -1.39 -13.14 2.99
CA GLU A 57 -1.90 -13.87 1.84
C GLU A 57 -3.17 -13.24 1.22
N ASN A 58 -3.22 -13.27 -0.11
CA ASN A 58 -4.33 -12.71 -0.90
C ASN A 58 -4.60 -11.23 -0.58
N CYS A 59 -3.55 -10.49 -0.23
CA CYS A 59 -3.56 -9.06 -0.18
C CYS A 59 -3.79 -8.51 -1.59
N VAL A 60 -4.90 -7.76 -1.75
CA VAL A 60 -5.02 -6.84 -2.88
C VAL A 60 -3.89 -5.85 -2.70
N LYS A 61 -2.88 -5.88 -3.58
CA LYS A 61 -1.81 -4.87 -3.58
C LYS A 61 -2.47 -3.51 -3.44
N LYS A 62 -2.09 -2.74 -2.42
CA LYS A 62 -2.63 -1.41 -2.17
C LYS A 62 -2.32 -0.56 -3.40
N THR A 63 -3.25 -0.49 -4.33
CA THR A 63 -3.11 0.33 -5.53
C THR A 63 -3.06 1.77 -5.05
N CYS A 64 -2.03 2.51 -5.42
CA CYS A 64 -1.88 3.91 -5.02
C CYS A 64 -3.16 4.70 -5.33
N ALA A 65 -3.44 5.75 -4.55
CA ALA A 65 -4.62 6.55 -4.81
C ALA A 65 -4.58 7.11 -6.24
N PRO A 66 -5.72 7.38 -6.90
CA PRO A 66 -5.74 7.89 -8.28
C PRO A 66 -5.01 9.24 -8.47
N THR A 67 -4.63 9.91 -7.38
CA THR A 67 -3.86 11.16 -7.30
C THR A 67 -2.35 10.96 -7.13
N ASP A 68 -1.91 9.72 -6.96
CA ASP A 68 -0.58 9.38 -6.50
C ASP A 68 0.19 8.64 -7.62
N PHE A 69 1.49 8.88 -7.68
CA PHE A 69 2.40 8.13 -8.53
C PHE A 69 2.83 6.82 -7.83
N THR A 70 2.96 5.75 -8.61
CA THR A 70 3.48 4.46 -8.14
C THR A 70 4.93 4.32 -8.59
N CYS A 71 5.86 4.37 -7.64
CA CYS A 71 7.27 4.07 -7.83
C CYS A 71 7.47 2.64 -8.39
N GLN A 72 8.62 2.37 -9.01
CA GLN A 72 8.90 1.04 -9.61
C GLN A 72 8.99 -0.07 -8.56
N ASN A 73 9.43 0.25 -7.34
CA ASN A 73 9.39 -0.64 -6.17
C ASN A 73 7.98 -0.87 -5.60
N GLY A 74 6.96 -0.13 -6.06
CA GLY A 74 5.57 -0.20 -5.58
C GLY A 74 5.20 0.78 -4.47
N GLN A 75 6.12 1.64 -4.02
CA GLN A 75 5.83 2.74 -3.11
C GLN A 75 4.88 3.76 -3.78
N CYS A 76 4.03 4.40 -2.98
CA CYS A 76 3.14 5.48 -3.45
C CYS A 76 3.69 6.84 -2.99
N ILE A 77 3.73 7.81 -3.90
CA ILE A 77 4.01 9.22 -3.57
C ILE A 77 2.95 10.14 -4.21
N PRO A 78 2.58 11.28 -3.58
CA PRO A 78 1.77 12.31 -4.23
C PRO A 78 2.32 12.69 -5.62
N ALA A 79 1.48 12.71 -6.67
CA ALA A 79 1.95 12.97 -8.05
C ALA A 79 2.55 14.38 -8.29
N ARG A 80 2.52 15.27 -7.28
CA ARG A 80 3.22 16.57 -7.27
C ARG A 80 4.72 16.48 -6.94
N TRP A 81 5.16 15.33 -6.44
CA TRP A 81 6.55 14.92 -6.18
C TRP A 81 7.11 14.06 -7.34
N LEU A 82 6.35 13.95 -8.43
CA LEU A 82 6.84 13.27 -9.61
C LEU A 82 7.69 14.25 -10.43
N CYS A 83 8.98 13.97 -10.57
CA CYS A 83 9.88 14.80 -11.36
C CYS A 83 9.96 16.24 -10.79
N ASP A 84 10.14 16.40 -9.47
CA ASP A 84 10.26 17.71 -8.81
C ASP A 84 11.72 18.13 -8.52
N GLY A 85 12.65 17.17 -8.61
CA GLY A 85 14.08 17.36 -8.44
C GLY A 85 14.67 16.67 -7.20
N GLU A 86 13.83 16.26 -6.26
CA GLU A 86 14.20 15.45 -5.08
C GLU A 86 13.69 14.00 -5.24
N ALA A 87 14.32 13.04 -4.54
CA ALA A 87 13.96 11.63 -4.64
C ALA A 87 13.11 11.18 -3.44
N GLU A 88 11.79 11.14 -3.60
CA GLU A 88 10.85 10.63 -2.60
C GLU A 88 10.63 9.11 -2.70
N CYS A 89 10.69 8.55 -3.90
CA CYS A 89 10.72 7.11 -4.12
C CYS A 89 12.03 6.54 -3.56
N SER A 90 11.95 5.49 -2.74
CA SER A 90 13.15 4.82 -2.17
C SER A 90 14.09 4.21 -3.24
N ASP A 91 13.64 4.10 -4.49
CA ASP A 91 14.41 3.67 -5.66
C ASP A 91 14.74 4.81 -6.65
N GLY A 92 14.38 6.06 -6.34
CA GLY A 92 14.55 7.24 -7.21
C GLY A 92 13.80 7.16 -8.54
N SER A 93 12.74 6.34 -8.62
CA SER A 93 12.02 6.09 -9.87
C SER A 93 11.04 7.20 -10.28
N ASP A 94 10.76 8.12 -9.38
CA ASP A 94 10.12 9.42 -9.61
C ASP A 94 11.02 10.35 -10.44
N GLU A 95 12.29 10.50 -10.06
CA GLU A 95 13.29 11.32 -10.77
C GLU A 95 13.99 10.58 -11.93
N ALA A 96 13.65 9.31 -12.15
CA ALA A 96 14.24 8.53 -13.22
C ALA A 96 13.90 9.11 -14.60
N GLY A 97 14.92 9.31 -15.45
CA GLY A 97 14.74 9.85 -16.80
C GLY A 97 13.78 9.06 -17.68
N SER A 98 13.52 7.77 -17.43
CA SER A 98 12.48 6.99 -18.12
C SER A 98 11.05 7.37 -17.71
N THR A 99 10.88 7.86 -16.48
CA THR A 99 9.62 8.38 -15.94
C THR A 99 9.42 9.83 -16.41
N CYS A 100 10.45 10.67 -16.25
CA CYS A 100 10.43 12.09 -16.62
C CYS A 100 10.64 12.36 -18.14
N SER A 101 10.77 11.32 -18.98
CA SER A 101 10.94 11.43 -20.45
C SER A 101 9.82 12.17 -21.19
N ARG A 102 8.74 12.56 -20.51
CA ARG A 102 7.65 13.39 -21.05
C ARG A 102 7.74 14.88 -20.66
N GLN A 103 8.94 15.41 -20.45
CA GLN A 103 9.22 16.84 -20.42
C GLN A 103 9.01 17.54 -21.80
N THR A 104 7.80 17.47 -22.34
CA THR A 104 7.28 18.57 -23.17
C THR A 104 6.79 19.64 -22.22
N CYS A 105 7.63 20.63 -21.92
CA CYS A 105 7.12 21.94 -21.53
C CYS A 105 6.09 22.40 -22.58
N PRO A 106 5.06 23.19 -22.22
CA PRO A 106 4.17 23.81 -23.19
C PRO A 106 4.98 24.52 -24.28
N PRO A 107 4.52 24.56 -25.54
CA PRO A 107 5.31 25.07 -26.67
C PRO A 107 5.72 26.55 -26.58
N GLU A 108 5.25 27.26 -25.55
CA GLU A 108 5.58 28.66 -25.23
C GLU A 108 6.61 28.79 -24.08
N LYS A 109 7.19 27.67 -23.61
CA LYS A 109 8.16 27.60 -22.50
C LYS A 109 9.44 26.88 -22.91
N PHE A 110 10.58 27.41 -22.46
CA PHE A 110 11.87 26.74 -22.56
C PHE A 110 12.00 25.67 -21.47
N ASN A 111 12.62 24.54 -21.79
CA ASN A 111 12.92 23.49 -20.82
C ASN A 111 14.37 23.62 -20.35
N CYS A 112 14.59 23.84 -19.05
CA CYS A 112 15.93 23.86 -18.45
C CYS A 112 16.68 22.52 -18.46
N GLY A 113 16.08 21.44 -18.97
CA GLY A 113 16.75 20.23 -19.44
C GLY A 113 17.71 19.57 -18.42
N GLY A 114 17.17 18.67 -17.62
CA GLY A 114 17.92 17.92 -16.62
C GLY A 114 16.97 17.18 -15.68
N SER A 115 17.41 16.92 -14.45
CA SER A 115 16.53 16.41 -13.40
C SER A 115 15.49 17.45 -12.94
N SER A 116 15.82 18.74 -12.96
CA SER A 116 14.88 19.79 -12.58
C SER A 116 13.84 20.02 -13.69
N ASN A 117 12.56 19.91 -13.36
CA ASN A 117 11.45 20.07 -14.31
C ASN A 117 11.07 21.55 -14.48
N LYS A 118 12.09 22.40 -14.56
CA LYS A 118 11.95 23.86 -14.59
C LYS A 118 11.65 24.32 -16.02
N CYS A 119 10.37 24.64 -16.28
CA CYS A 119 9.94 25.24 -17.53
C CYS A 119 9.83 26.78 -17.41
N ILE A 120 10.87 27.51 -17.83
CA ILE A 120 10.88 28.98 -17.86
C ILE A 120 10.13 29.53 -19.11
N PRO A 121 9.72 30.80 -19.16
CA PRO A 121 9.21 31.42 -20.39
C PRO A 121 10.25 31.34 -21.52
N LEU A 122 9.83 31.17 -22.79
CA LEU A 122 10.75 31.28 -23.93
C LEU A 122 11.44 32.65 -24.05
N SER A 123 10.92 33.69 -23.38
CA SER A 123 11.55 35.02 -23.31
C SER A 123 12.77 35.09 -22.39
N TRP A 124 12.98 34.06 -21.55
CA TRP A 124 14.12 33.92 -20.63
C TRP A 124 15.14 32.90 -21.17
N GLN A 125 15.18 32.74 -22.50
CA GLN A 125 16.21 31.97 -23.17
C GLN A 125 17.16 32.95 -23.85
N CYS A 126 18.44 32.94 -23.45
CA CYS A 126 19.48 33.86 -23.92
C CYS A 126 19.13 35.34 -23.68
N ASP A 127 18.57 35.66 -22.50
CA ASP A 127 18.19 37.03 -22.12
C ASP A 127 19.26 37.76 -21.30
N GLY A 128 20.31 37.06 -20.88
CA GLY A 128 21.44 37.57 -20.12
C GLY A 128 21.35 37.34 -18.60
N GLU A 129 20.26 36.76 -18.09
CA GLU A 129 20.12 36.32 -16.70
C GLU A 129 20.15 34.78 -16.61
N THR A 130 20.68 34.23 -15.51
CA THR A 130 20.74 32.76 -15.32
C THR A 130 19.50 32.28 -14.58
N ASP A 131 18.47 31.92 -15.33
CA ASP A 131 17.20 31.42 -14.83
C ASP A 131 17.20 29.89 -14.68
N CYS A 132 17.89 29.12 -15.51
CA CYS A 132 18.07 27.68 -15.32
C CYS A 132 19.20 27.41 -14.30
N GLU A 133 19.01 26.45 -13.41
CA GLU A 133 19.99 26.12 -12.35
C GLU A 133 21.33 25.60 -12.92
N ASN A 134 21.30 24.99 -14.10
CA ASN A 134 22.45 24.56 -14.88
C ASN A 134 22.95 25.61 -15.90
N GLY A 135 22.30 26.78 -15.98
CA GLY A 135 22.60 27.86 -16.93
C GLY A 135 22.44 27.49 -18.41
N MET A 136 21.63 26.48 -18.75
CA MET A 136 21.48 26.04 -20.15
C MET A 136 20.61 26.96 -21.03
N ASP A 137 19.84 27.84 -20.39
CA ASP A 137 19.16 28.98 -21.01
C ASP A 137 20.13 29.98 -21.64
N GLU A 138 21.31 30.14 -21.02
CA GLU A 138 22.37 31.05 -21.45
C GLU A 138 23.56 30.33 -22.11
N ALA A 139 23.40 29.07 -22.51
CA ALA A 139 24.44 28.26 -23.14
C ALA A 139 24.38 28.32 -24.68
N GLU A 140 25.35 29.03 -25.30
CA GLU A 140 25.57 29.10 -26.76
C GLU A 140 26.33 27.88 -27.34
#